data_AF-A0A659UCZ3-F1
#
_entry.id   AF-A0A659UCZ3-F1
#
_cell.length_a   1.000
_cell.length_b   1.000
_cell.length_c   1.000
_cell.angle_alpha   90.00
_cell.angle_beta   90.00
_cell.angle_gamma   90.00
#
_symmetry.space_group_name_H-M   'P 1'
#
loop_
_entity.id
_entity.type
_entity.pdbx_description
1 polymer ?
#
loop_
_entity_poly.entity_id
_entity_poly.type
_entity_poly.pdbx_seq_one_letter_code
_entity_poly.pdbx_strand_id
1 'polypeptide(L)' 'MTHTSDITRPPRDLIDALKEIGAATVAGTLGHMGFRNPHMVGPVAQNHGKSIVGPALTLQFL' A
#
# COMPACT_ATOMS: atom_id res chain seq x y z
N MET A 1 7.34 1.41 -25.19
CA MET A 1 7.04 2.12 -23.93
C MET A 1 5.59 1.84 -23.61
N THR A 2 5.29 1.20 -22.48
CA THR A 2 3.92 0.94 -22.04
C THR A 2 3.29 2.24 -21.55
N HIS A 3 2.10 2.57 -22.06
CA HIS A 3 1.32 3.71 -21.58
C HIS A 3 0.82 3.40 -20.16
N THR A 4 1.42 4.03 -19.15
CA THR A 4 0.96 3.97 -17.77
C THR A 4 -0.01 5.12 -17.57
N SER A 5 -1.26 4.84 -17.18
CA SER A 5 -2.19 5.91 -16.80
C SER A 5 -1.60 6.70 -15.63
N ASP A 6 -1.50 8.01 -15.79
CA ASP A 6 -1.00 8.87 -14.73
C ASP A 6 -1.93 8.83 -13.52
N ILE A 7 -1.35 8.57 -12.36
CA ILE A 7 -2.03 8.68 -11.07
C ILE A 7 -1.71 10.03 -10.45
N THR A 8 -2.67 10.60 -9.71
CA THR A 8 -2.37 11.74 -8.84
C THR A 8 -1.58 11.24 -7.65
N ARG A 9 -0.29 11.61 -7.58
CA ARG A 9 0.59 11.21 -6.48
C ARG A 9 0.28 12.06 -5.25
N PRO A 10 0.15 11.46 -4.06
CA PRO A 10 -0.03 12.22 -2.83
C PRO A 10 1.27 12.98 -2.48
N PRO A 11 1.15 14.02 -1.65
CA PRO A 11 2.29 14.73 -1.06
C PRO A 11 3.29 13.77 -0.40
N ARG A 12 4.59 14.11 -0.47
CA ARG A 12 5.68 13.24 -0.03
C ARG A 12 5.71 13.04 1.48
N ASP A 13 5.40 14.09 2.22
CA ASP A 13 5.27 14.09 3.68
C ASP A 13 4.24 13.06 4.17
N LEU A 14 3.12 12.89 3.47
CA LEU A 14 2.13 11.86 3.80
C LEU A 14 2.71 10.45 3.64
N ILE A 15 3.43 10.19 2.55
CA ILE A 15 4.08 8.89 2.29
C ILE A 15 5.13 8.60 3.38
N ASP A 16 5.95 9.59 3.70
CA ASP A 16 7.02 9.45 4.68
C ASP A 16 6.44 9.24 6.10
N ALA A 17 5.34 9.92 6.46
CA ALA A 17 4.66 9.72 7.74
C ALA A 17 4.08 8.30 7.90
N LEU A 18 3.58 7.71 6.83
CA LEU A 18 3.04 6.33 6.84
C LEU A 18 4.14 5.26 6.92
N LYS A 19 5.38 5.58 6.53
CA LYS A 19 6.50 4.63 6.51
C LYS A 19 6.85 4.08 7.89
N GLU A 20 6.62 4.87 8.93
CA GLU A 20 6.86 4.50 10.33
C GLU A 20 5.74 3.61 10.92
N ILE A 21 4.63 3.43 10.18
CA ILE A 21 3.47 2.66 10.64
C ILE A 21 3.50 1.26 10.04
N GLY A 22 3.48 0.23 10.90
CA GLY A 22 3.44 -1.16 10.48
C GLY A 22 2.11 -1.55 9.82
N ALA A 23 2.16 -2.46 8.84
CA ALA A 23 0.97 -2.94 8.11
C ALA A 23 -0.14 -3.50 9.03
N ALA A 24 0.23 -4.16 10.13
CA ALA A 24 -0.73 -4.65 11.13
C ALA A 24 -1.49 -3.51 11.82
N THR A 25 -0.80 -2.42 12.19
CA THR A 25 -1.41 -1.24 12.80
C THR A 25 -2.32 -0.51 11.82
N VAL A 26 -1.91 -0.40 10.55
CA VAL A 26 -2.75 0.16 9.48
C VAL A 26 -4.03 -0.66 9.31
N ALA A 27 -3.92 -1.99 9.24
CA ALA A 27 -5.08 -2.88 9.12
C ALA A 27 -6.05 -2.75 10.32
N GLY A 28 -5.53 -2.69 11.55
CA GLY A 28 -6.34 -2.47 12.75
C GLY A 28 -7.07 -1.13 12.73
N THR A 29 -6.36 -0.05 12.38
CA THR A 29 -6.94 1.31 12.27
C THR A 29 -8.05 1.35 11.23
N LEU A 30 -7.82 0.79 10.04
CA LEU A 30 -8.82 0.69 8.99
C LEU A 30 -10.03 -0.15 9.42
N GLY A 31 -9.81 -1.22 10.20
CA GLY A 31 -10.89 -2.00 10.81
C GLY A 31 -11.79 -1.16 11.72
N HIS A 32 -11.20 -0.31 12.57
CA HIS A 32 -11.95 0.63 13.42
C HIS A 32 -12.69 1.71 12.62
N MET A 33 -12.21 2.04 11.42
CA MET A 33 -12.90 2.94 10.47
C MET A 33 -14.00 2.26 9.65
N GLY A 34 -14.23 0.95 9.86
CA GLY A 34 -15.28 0.18 9.17
C GLY A 34 -14.83 -0.53 7.90
N PHE A 35 -13.54 -0.47 7.53
CA PHE A 35 -13.02 -1.23 6.38
C PHE A 35 -12.87 -2.71 6.75
N ARG A 36 -13.31 -3.59 5.84
CA ARG A 36 -13.15 -5.04 5.96
C ARG A 36 -12.07 -5.53 5.02
N ASN A 37 -11.28 -6.50 5.46
CA ASN A 37 -10.17 -7.11 4.71
C ASN A 37 -9.16 -6.10 4.12
N PRO A 38 -8.56 -5.19 4.92
CA PRO A 38 -7.64 -4.16 4.43
C PRO A 38 -6.22 -4.68 4.13
N HIS A 39 -6.09 -5.94 3.72
CA HIS A 39 -4.82 -6.60 3.46
C HIS A 39 -4.93 -7.47 2.20
N MET A 40 -3.79 -7.71 1.53
CA MET A 40 -3.72 -8.64 0.40
C MET A 40 -3.37 -10.03 0.89
N VAL A 41 -4.21 -11.01 0.56
CA VAL A 41 -3.95 -12.43 0.82
C VAL A 41 -3.22 -13.02 -0.39
N GLY A 42 -2.12 -13.73 -0.15
CA GLY A 42 -1.34 -14.41 -1.19
C GLY A 42 0.08 -13.87 -1.36
N PRO A 43 0.29 -12.56 -1.59
CA PRO A 43 1.63 -12.00 -1.71
C PRO A 43 2.47 -12.21 -0.44
N VAL A 44 3.69 -12.71 -0.63
CA VAL A 44 4.70 -12.85 0.44
C VAL A 44 5.95 -12.06 0.09
N ALA A 45 6.60 -11.48 1.10
CA ALA A 45 7.82 -10.70 0.91
C ALA A 45 8.93 -11.58 0.34
N GLN A 46 9.44 -11.22 -0.84
CA GLN A 46 10.60 -11.89 -1.45
C GLN A 46 11.93 -11.47 -0.79
N ASN A 47 11.97 -10.26 -0.23
CA ASN A 47 13.10 -9.73 0.54
C ASN A 47 12.64 -9.41 1.96
N HIS A 48 13.04 -10.25 2.93
CA HIS A 48 12.64 -10.11 4.32
C HIS A 48 13.20 -8.83 4.97
N GLY A 49 12.50 -8.34 6.01
CA GLY A 49 12.90 -7.15 6.78
C GLY A 49 12.67 -5.82 6.06
N LYS A 50 11.98 -5.82 4.91
CA LYS A 50 11.61 -4.61 4.18
C LYS A 50 10.15 -4.24 4.41
N SER A 51 9.89 -2.95 4.59
CA SER A 51 8.56 -2.35 4.61
C SER A 51 8.53 -1.21 3.59
N ILE A 52 7.45 -1.09 2.84
CA ILE A 52 7.29 -0.10 1.76
C ILE A 52 5.95 0.61 1.88
N VAL A 53 5.94 1.88 1.49
CA VAL A 53 4.75 2.71 1.35
C VAL A 53 4.87 3.47 0.04
N GLY A 54 3.76 3.59 -0.69
CA GLY A 54 3.69 4.36 -1.91
C GLY A 54 2.30 4.34 -2.52
N PRO A 55 2.07 5.18 -3.53
CA PRO A 55 0.81 5.17 -4.26
C PRO A 55 0.69 3.89 -5.10
N ALA A 56 -0.53 3.35 -5.20
CA ALA A 56 -0.79 2.17 -6.00
C ALA A 56 -0.79 2.51 -7.49
N LEU A 57 -0.12 1.68 -8.28
CA LEU A 57 -0.30 1.60 -9.72
C LEU A 57 -0.89 0.22 -10.03
N THR A 58 -2.16 0.18 -10.41
CA THR A 58 -2.89 -1.07 -10.59
C THR A 58 -2.64 -1.65 -11.98
N LEU A 59 -2.53 -2.98 -12.04
CA LEU A 59 -2.30 -3.72 -13.26
C LEU A 59 -3.22 -4.94 -13.28
N GLN A 60 -3.89 -5.16 -14.40
CA GLN A 60 -4.83 -6.26 -14.61
C GLN A 60 -4.37 -7.08 -15.81
N PHE A 61 -4.30 -8.40 -15.65
CA PHE A 61 -3.96 -9.36 -16.70
C PHE A 61 -4.95 -10.53 -16.69
N LEU A 62 -4.95 -11.31 -17.76
CA LEU A 62 -5.75 -12.53 -17.97
C LEU A 62 -4.93 -13.78 -17.63
#